data_AF-A0A923PW34-F1
#
_entry.id   AF-A0A923PW34-F1
#
_cell.length_a   1.000
_cell.length_b   1.000
_cell.length_c   1.000
_cell.angle_alpha   90.00
_cell.angle_beta   90.00
_cell.angle_gamma   90.00
#
_symmetry.space_group_name_H-M   'P 1'
#
loop_
_entity.id
_entity.type
_entity.pdbx_description
1 polymer ?
#
loop_
_entity_poly.entity_id
_entity_poly.type
_entity_poly.pdbx_seq_one_letter_code
_entity_poly.pdbx_strand_id
1 'polypeptide(L)' 'MRQAGDRCPVSIRRGAVATKGEHHAAPAPTIEPGYSVEVFNAIGETLAVLTLPESHLESLRRDEILSVRSLASHAA' A
#
# COMPACT_ATOMS: atom_id res chain seq x y z
N MET A 1 -10.80 -8.97 18.05
CA MET A 1 -10.69 -7.68 17.33
C MET A 1 -10.73 -7.99 15.84
N ARG A 2 -11.84 -7.69 15.16
CA ARG A 2 -11.94 -7.79 13.70
C ARG A 2 -11.80 -6.37 13.17
N GLN A 3 -10.74 -6.06 12.43
CA GLN A 3 -10.79 -4.89 11.54
C GLN A 3 -11.74 -5.28 10.40
N ALA A 4 -12.97 -4.78 10.51
CA ALA A 4 -13.94 -4.81 9.45
C ALA A 4 -13.34 -4.07 8.24
N GLY A 5 -13.44 -4.69 7.07
CA GLY A 5 -12.80 -4.21 5.86
C GLY A 5 -13.35 -2.86 5.41
N ASP A 6 -12.52 -1.83 5.50
CA ASP A 6 -12.64 -0.70 4.60
C ASP A 6 -12.05 -1.13 3.25
N ARG A 7 -12.94 -1.39 2.29
CA ARG A 7 -12.54 -1.35 0.89
C ARG A 7 -11.98 0.04 0.65
N CYS A 8 -10.69 0.11 0.35
CA CYS A 8 -10.07 1.37 0.00
C CYS A 8 -10.85 1.96 -1.20
N PRO A 9 -11.36 3.21 -1.12
CA PRO A 9 -12.13 3.83 -2.20
C PRO A 9 -11.28 4.00 -3.48
N VAL A 10 -9.97 3.82 -3.35
CA VAL A 10 -8.97 3.95 -4.39
C VAL A 10 -8.59 2.56 -4.92
N SER A 11 -8.60 2.37 -6.25
CA SER A 11 -8.07 1.13 -6.85
C SER A 11 -6.54 1.13 -6.82
N ILE A 12 -5.97 0.63 -5.73
CA ILE A 12 -4.52 0.39 -5.64
C ILE A 12 -4.14 -0.73 -6.60
N ARG A 13 -3.14 -0.45 -7.43
CA ARG A 13 -2.59 -1.37 -8.42
C ARG A 13 -1.12 -1.59 -8.12
N ARG A 14 -0.59 -2.73 -8.59
CA ARG A 14 0.85 -3.01 -8.58
C ARG A 14 1.63 -1.81 -9.16
N GLY A 15 2.74 -1.45 -8.51
CA GLY A 15 3.51 -0.26 -8.84
C GLY A 15 3.02 1.04 -8.19
N ALA A 16 2.03 0.98 -7.28
CA ALA A 16 1.80 2.08 -6.35
C ALA A 16 2.99 2.21 -5.39
N VAL A 17 3.38 3.46 -5.09
CA VAL A 17 4.47 3.73 -4.16
C VAL A 17 3.90 3.95 -2.76
N ALA A 18 4.57 3.39 -1.76
CA ALA A 18 4.15 3.47 -0.38
C ALA A 18 5.34 3.58 0.57
N THR A 19 5.09 4.15 1.75
CA THR A 19 6.04 4.15 2.87
C THR A 19 5.75 2.94 3.75
N LYS A 20 6.81 2.19 4.11
CA LYS A 20 6.71 1.05 5.04
C LYS A 20 6.56 1.57 6.48
N GLY A 21 5.49 1.18 7.15
CA GLY A 21 5.22 1.51 8.55
C GLY A 21 5.46 0.32 9.48
N GLU A 22 4.49 0.05 10.35
CA GLU A 22 4.54 -1.00 11.37
C GLU A 22 4.66 -2.41 10.75
N HIS A 23 5.52 -3.24 11.34
CA HIS A 23 5.66 -4.65 11.01
C HIS A 23 4.70 -5.49 11.84
N HIS A 24 3.99 -6.41 11.17
CA HIS A 24 3.07 -7.37 11.77
C HIS A 24 3.65 -8.76 11.68
N ALA A 25 3.93 -9.36 12.85
CA ALA A 25 4.36 -10.75 12.91
C ALA A 25 3.26 -11.70 12.42
N ALA A 26 3.66 -12.80 11.81
CA ALA A 26 2.76 -13.86 11.39
C ALA A 26 1.96 -14.43 12.58
N PRO A 27 0.62 -14.43 12.55
CA PRO A 27 -0.19 -14.99 13.62
C PRO A 27 -0.17 -16.53 13.65
N ALA A 28 0.29 -17.17 12.58
CA ALA A 28 0.45 -18.61 12.47
C ALA A 28 1.54 -18.96 11.43
N PRO A 29 2.16 -20.16 11.49
CA PRO A 29 3.27 -20.54 10.60
C PRO A 29 2.95 -20.52 9.10
N THR A 30 1.68 -20.64 8.73
CA THR A 30 1.21 -20.65 7.33
C THR A 30 0.82 -19.26 6.82
N ILE A 31 0.89 -18.23 7.67
CA ILE A 31 0.56 -16.85 7.32
C ILE A 31 1.87 -16.07 7.23
N GLU A 32 2.03 -15.30 6.17
CA GLU A 32 3.20 -14.45 6.00
C GLU A 32 3.14 -13.24 6.93
N PRO A 33 4.28 -12.78 7.51
CA PRO A 33 4.33 -11.47 8.12
C PRO A 33 3.99 -10.37 7.11
N GLY A 34 3.63 -9.21 7.63
CA GLY A 34 3.20 -8.10 6.78
C GLY A 34 3.58 -6.75 7.36
N TYR A 35 3.20 -5.70 6.65
CA TYR A 35 3.39 -4.33 7.10
C TYR A 35 2.13 -3.51 6.91
N SER A 36 1.91 -2.57 7.82
CA SER A 36 1.10 -1.38 7.54
C SER A 36 1.89 -0.52 6.56
N VAL A 37 1.32 -0.22 5.41
CA VAL A 37 1.92 0.66 4.40
C VAL A 37 0.99 1.83 4.11
N GLU A 38 1.61 2.99 3.93
CA GLU A 38 0.91 4.23 3.56
C GLU A 38 1.14 4.52 2.09
N VAL A 39 0.09 4.46 1.28
CA VAL A 39 0.14 4.79 -0.14
C VAL A 39 -0.17 6.26 -0.34
N PHE A 40 0.61 6.95 -1.17
CA PHE A 40 0.47 8.37 -1.45
C PHE A 40 0.24 8.66 -2.94
N ASN A 41 -0.32 9.83 -3.24
CA ASN A 41 -0.44 10.33 -4.60
C ASN A 41 0.89 10.99 -5.07
N ALA A 42 0.93 11.46 -6.32
CA ALA A 42 2.14 12.01 -6.92
C ALA A 42 2.69 13.28 -6.21
N ILE A 43 1.88 13.94 -5.37
CA ILE A 43 2.28 15.13 -4.60
C ILE A 43 2.54 14.82 -3.12
N GLY A 44 2.42 13.55 -2.70
CA GLY A 44 2.71 13.09 -1.34
C GLY A 44 1.53 13.05 -0.38
N GLU A 45 0.29 13.25 -0.85
CA GLU A 45 -0.89 13.11 0.00
C GLU A 45 -1.30 11.64 0.16
N THR A 46 -1.70 11.27 1.37
CA THR A 46 -2.14 9.92 1.71
C THR A 46 -3.43 9.55 0.96
N LEU A 47 -3.35 8.48 0.17
CA LEU A 47 -4.51 7.86 -0.49
C LEU A 47 -5.11 6.72 0.32
N ALA A 48 -4.26 5.97 1.04
CA ALA A 48 -4.68 4.76 1.76
C ALA A 48 -3.65 4.32 2.79
N VAL A 49 -4.12 3.67 3.87
CA VAL A 49 -3.28 2.85 4.75
C VAL A 49 -3.77 1.41 4.65
N LEU A 50 -2.88 0.48 4.31
CA LEU A 50 -3.20 -0.93 4.05
C LEU A 50 -2.26 -1.85 4.81
N THR A 51 -2.76 -3.01 5.24
CA THR A 51 -1.90 -4.11 5.71
C THR A 51 -1.67 -5.09 4.57
N LEU A 52 -0.41 -5.27 4.17
CA LEU A 52 -0.04 -6.16 3.07
C LEU A 52 0.99 -7.22 3.54
N PRO A 53 0.97 -8.44 2.96
CA PRO A 53 2.05 -9.40 3.14
C PRO A 53 3.38 -8.83 2.63
N GLU A 54 4.49 -9.23 3.25
CA GLU A 54 5.83 -8.75 2.87
C GLU A 54 6.15 -9.01 1.38
N SER A 55 5.70 -10.14 0.83
CA SER A 55 5.88 -10.54 -0.58
C SER A 55 5.22 -9.62 -1.59
N HIS A 56 4.29 -8.77 -1.15
CA HIS A 56 3.59 -7.81 -2.01
C HIS A 56 4.34 -6.47 -2.09
N LEU A 57 5.40 -6.31 -1.31
CA LEU A 57 6.23 -5.11 -1.26
C LEU A 57 7.52 -5.35 -2.03
N GLU A 58 7.91 -4.36 -2.82
CA GLU A 58 9.19 -4.32 -3.51
C GLU A 58 9.91 -3.03 -3.11
N SER A 59 11.21 -3.13 -2.83
CA SER A 59 12.03 -1.95 -2.52
C SER A 59 12.30 -1.15 -3.78
N LEU A 60 12.10 0.17 -3.72
CA LEU A 60 12.42 1.06 -4.83
C LEU A 60 13.92 1.03 -5.14
N ARG A 61 14.26 0.97 -6.43
CA ARG A 61 15.65 1.10 -6.89
C ARG A 61 15.95 2.55 -7.26
N ARG A 62 17.22 2.95 -7.13
CA ARG A 62 17.64 4.34 -7.37
C ARG A 62 17.50 4.79 -8.83
N ASP A 63 17.45 3.85 -9.75
CA ASP A 63 17.36 4.05 -11.19
C ASP A 63 15.91 3.96 -11.73
N GLU A 64 14.92 3.79 -10.85
CA GLU A 64 13.52 3.76 -11.26
C GLU A 64 12.98 5.16 -11.55
N ILE A 65 12.30 5.28 -12.70
CA ILE A 65 11.57 6.48 -13.09
C ILE A 65 10.08 6.20 -12.90
N LEU A 66 9.45 6.91 -11.96
CA LEU A 66 8.04 6.72 -11.65
C LEU A 66 7.14 7.39 -12.69
N SER A 67 6.08 6.68 -13.11
CA SER A 67 5.07 7.23 -14.03
C SER A 67 3.76 7.49 -13.27
N VAL A 68 3.23 8.71 -13.43
CA VAL A 68 1.97 9.10 -12.79
C VAL A 68 0.78 8.59 -13.61
N ARG A 69 -0.21 8.03 -12.91
CA ARG A 69 -1.52 7.70 -13.50
C ARG A 69 -2.61 8.54 -12.83
N SER A 70 -3.62 8.91 -13.60
CA SER A 70 -4.83 9.52 -13.03
C SER A 70 -5.58 8.50 -12.19
N LEU A 71 -6.02 8.93 -11.02
CA LEU A 71 -6.97 8.17 -10.23
C LEU A 71 -8.36 8.32 -10.86
N ALA A 72 -9.00 7.22 -11.25
CA ALA A 72 -10.33 7.26 -11.84
C ALA A 72 -11.34 7.83 -10.82
N SER A 73 -11.72 9.09 -11.05
CA SER A 73 -12.73 9.91 -10.37
C SER A 73 -12.49 10.19 -8.87
N HIS A 74 -12.00 11.39 -8.57
CA HIS A 74 -12.62 12.21 -7.53
C HIS A 74 -13.67 13.07 -8.24
N ALA A 75 -14.95 12.98 -7.85
CA ALA A 75 -15.84 14.12 -8.07
C ALA A 75 -15.28 15.27 -7.22
N ALA A 76 -15.21 16.45 -7.82
CA ALA A 76 -14.63 17.67 -7.25
C ALA A 76 -15.20 18.03 -5.87
#